data_AF-A0A2W5YLL1-F1
#
_entry.id   AF-A0A2W5YLL1-F1
#
_cell.length_a   1.000
_cell.length_b   1.000
_cell.length_c   1.000
_cell.angle_alpha   90.00
_cell.angle_beta   90.00
_cell.angle_gamma   90.00
#
_symmetry.space_group_name_H-M   'P 1'
#
loop_
_entity.id
_entity.type
_entity.pdbx_description
1 polymer ?
#
loop_
_entity_poly.entity_id
_entity_poly.type
_entity_poly.pdbx_seq_one_letter_code
_entity_poly.pdbx_strand_id
1 'polypeptide(L)' 'FVVQCVAVIGASLYAFLFTYVVLALINVFATVKVSEADEDLGLDASLHGEQAYDSGTL' A
#
# COMPACT_ATOMS: atom_id res chain seq x y z
N PHE A 1 -16.80 4.41 -29.05
CA PHE A 1 -15.45 3.87 -28.83
C PHE A 1 -14.48 4.94 -28.33
N VAL A 2 -14.23 6.03 -29.07
CA VAL A 2 -13.29 7.10 -28.68
C VAL A 2 -13.56 7.70 -27.29
N VAL A 3 -14.82 8.04 -26.98
CA VAL A 3 -15.20 8.58 -25.65
C VAL A 3 -14.87 7.61 -24.53
N GLN A 4 -15.03 6.30 -24.75
CA GLN A 4 -14.68 5.29 -23.75
C GLN A 4 -13.17 5.20 -23.55
N CYS A 5 -12.37 5.30 -24.61
CA CYS A 5 -10.91 5.36 -24.50
C CYS A 5 -10.46 6.58 -23.69
N VAL A 6 -11.05 7.76 -23.95
CA VAL A 6 -10.75 8.99 -23.18
C VAL A 6 -11.16 8.85 -21.73
N ALA A 7 -12.32 8.25 -21.45
CA ALA A 7 -12.78 8.00 -20.09
C ALA A 7 -11.83 7.07 -19.32
N VAL A 8 -11.38 5.98 -19.93
CA VAL A 8 -10.42 5.05 -19.32
C VAL A 8 -9.10 5.75 -19.04
N ILE A 9 -8.53 6.45 -20.03
CA ILE A 9 -7.25 7.16 -19.86
C ILE A 9 -7.36 8.23 -18.78
N GLY A 10 -8.44 9.02 -18.78
CA GLY A 10 -8.69 10.05 -17.77
C GLY A 10 -8.83 9.49 -16.37
N ALA A 11 -9.62 8.42 -16.21
CA ALA A 11 -9.81 7.75 -14.92
C ALA A 11 -8.50 7.13 -14.41
N SER A 12 -7.72 6.47 -15.29
CA SER A 12 -6.43 5.88 -14.92
C SER A 12 -5.42 6.96 -14.51
N LEU A 13 -5.34 8.07 -15.25
CA LEU A 13 -4.45 9.18 -14.91
C LEU A 13 -4.84 9.82 -13.58
N TYR A 14 -6.14 10.08 -13.37
CA TYR A 14 -6.62 10.64 -12.11
C TYR A 14 -6.32 9.69 -10.94
N ALA A 15 -6.69 8.41 -11.04
CA ALA A 15 -6.46 7.44 -9.98
C ALA A 15 -4.99 7.31 -9.63
N PHE A 16 -4.10 7.26 -10.64
CA PHE A 16 -2.66 7.17 -10.42
C PHE A 16 -2.09 8.41 -9.75
N LEU A 17 -2.33 9.60 -10.32
CA LEU A 17 -1.77 10.85 -9.81
C LEU A 17 -2.33 11.19 -8.43
N PHE A 18 -3.65 11.08 -8.26
CA PHE A 18 -4.30 11.36 -6.99
C PHE A 18 -3.78 10.44 -5.89
N THR A 19 -3.71 9.12 -6.16
CA THR A 19 -3.20 8.16 -5.17
C THR A 19 -1.75 8.47 -4.81
N TYR A 20 -0.90 8.75 -5.80
CA TYR A 20 0.50 9.07 -5.55
C TYR A 20 0.67 10.33 -4.69
N VAL A 21 -0.09 11.38 -4.98
CA VAL A 21 -0.09 12.62 -4.19
C VAL A 21 -0.55 12.36 -2.76
N VAL A 22 -1.65 11.62 -2.57
CA VAL A 22 -2.16 11.30 -1.23
C VAL A 22 -1.13 10.48 -0.46
N LEU A 23 -0.56 9.43 -1.06
CA LEU A 23 0.49 8.62 -0.45
C LEU A 23 1.70 9.47 -0.04
N ALA A 24 2.14 10.38 -0.90
CA ALA A 24 3.25 11.28 -0.58
C ALA A 24 2.92 12.21 0.59
N LEU A 25 1.69 12.76 0.64
CA LEU A 25 1.24 13.64 1.74
C LEU A 25 1.18 12.90 3.07
N ILE A 26 0.58 11.70 3.10
CA ILE A 26 0.48 10.94 4.36
C ILE A 26 1.86 10.47 4.81
N ASN A 27 2.77 10.13 3.90
CA ASN A 27 4.13 9.67 4.21
C ASN A 27 4.98 10.75 4.92
N VAL A 28 4.58 12.02 4.85
CA VAL A 28 5.21 13.10 5.64
C VAL A 28 4.89 12.98 7.13
N PHE A 29 3.68 12.52 7.47
CA PHE A 29 3.20 12.46 8.86
C PHE A 29 3.27 11.06 9.46
N ALA A 30 2.95 10.05 8.66
CA ALA A 30 2.96 8.65 9.02
C ALA A 30 3.55 7.86 7.85
N THR A 31 4.78 7.36 8.02
CA THR A 31 5.47 6.58 7.00
C THR A 31 4.60 5.39 6.59
N VAL A 32 4.27 5.31 5.29
CA VAL A 32 3.33 4.29 4.79
C VAL A 32 4.00 2.92 4.66
N LYS A 33 5.28 2.92 4.29
CA LYS A 33 6.09 1.69 4.16
C LYS A 33 6.90 1.48 5.43
N VAL A 34 6.79 0.29 6.02
CA VAL A 34 7.63 -0.11 7.16
C VAL A 34 9.10 -0.21 6.76
N SER A 35 9.99 -0.30 7.75
CA SER A 35 11.42 -0.50 7.49
C SER A 35 11.66 -1.87 6.85
N GLU A 36 12.78 -2.04 6.13
CA GLU A 36 13.14 -3.34 5.54
C GLU A 36 13.26 -4.43 6.61
N ALA A 37 13.76 -4.09 7.81
CA ALA A 37 13.86 -5.02 8.92
C ALA A 37 12.49 -5.48 9.45
N ASP A 38 11.51 -4.57 9.51
CA ASP A 38 10.14 -4.90 9.94
C ASP A 38 9.39 -5.68 8.86
N GLU A 39 9.69 -5.42 7.58
CA GLU A 39 9.17 -6.18 6.44
C GLU A 39 9.70 -7.63 6.46
N ASP A 40 11.00 -7.82 6.73
CA ASP A 40 11.65 -9.13 6.85
C ASP A 40 11.15 -9.92 8.08
N LEU A 41 10.93 -9.23 9.20
CA LEU A 41 10.40 -9.85 10.44
C LEU A 41 8.91 -10.23 10.31
N GLY A 42 8.17 -9.52 9.45
CA GLY A 42 6.73 -9.62 9.29
C GLY A 42 5.97 -8.62 10.17
N LEU A 43 4.86 -8.08 9.65
CA LEU A 43 4.10 -7.00 10.29
C LEU A 43 3.43 -7.45 11.59
N ASP A 44 3.02 -8.71 11.69
CA ASP A 44 2.39 -9.25 12.90
C ASP A 44 3.38 -9.23 14.07
N ALA A 45 4.61 -9.67 13.84
CA ALA A 45 5.66 -9.68 14.86
C ALA A 45 6.21 -8.28 15.14
N SER A 46 6.43 -7.46 14.11
CA SER A 46 7.05 -6.13 14.25
C SER A 46 6.10 -5.06 14.79
N LEU A 47 4.83 -5.05 14.37
CA LEU A 47 3.86 -4.00 14.74
C LEU A 47 2.86 -4.45 15.81
N HIS A 48 2.52 -5.73 15.86
CA HIS A 48 1.48 -6.26 16.76
C HIS A 48 2.03 -7.18 17.86
N GLY A 49 3.28 -7.62 17.76
CA GLY A 49 3.92 -8.52 18.73
C GLY A 49 3.31 -9.92 18.77
N GLU A 50 2.65 -10.33 17.69
CA GLU A 50 1.93 -11.59 17.59
C GLU A 50 2.39 -12.44 16.41
N GLN A 51 1.95 -13.69 16.38
CA GLN A 51 2.17 -14.61 15.27
C GLN A 51 0.79 -15.09 14.80
N ALA A 52 0.36 -14.70 13.59
CA ALA A 52 -0.99 -15.02 13.10
C ALA A 52 -1.24 -16.52 12.92
N TYR A 53 -0.20 -17.28 12.55
CA TYR A 53 -0.26 -18.73 12.40
C TYR A 53 0.76 -19.39 13.31
N ASP A 54 0.30 -20.35 14.11
CA ASP A 54 1.19 -21.16 14.91
C ASP A 54 1.98 -22.10 14.00
N SER A 55 3.27 -22.31 14.32
CA SER A 55 4.30 -22.94 13.46
C SER A 55 4.05 -24.41 13.03
N GLY A 56 2.84 -24.94 13.21
CA GLY A 56 2.44 -26.30 12.83
C GLY A 56 1.01 -26.45 12.28
N THR A 57 0.33 -25.37 11.90
CA THR A 57 -1.01 -25.45 11.30
C THR A 57 -0.95 -25.30 9.78
N LEU A 58 -1.11 -26.42 9.06
CA LEU A 58 -1.37 -26.48 7.61
C LEU A 58 -2.88 -26.56 7.35
#